data_AF-A0A922LIY4-F1
#
_entry.id   AF-A0A922LIY4-F1
#
_cell.length_a   1.000
_cell.length_b   1.000
_cell.length_c   1.000
_cell.angle_alpha   90.00
_cell.angle_beta   90.00
_cell.angle_gamma   90.00
#
_symmetry.space_group_name_H-M   'P 1'
#
loop_
_entity.id
_entity.type
_entity.pdbx_description
1 polymer ?
#
loop_
_entity_poly.entity_id
_entity_poly.type
_entity_poly.pdbx_seq_one_letter_code
_entity_poly.pdbx_strand_id
1 'polypeptide(L)'
;MLRYDIVLGAILIHCTGTTAGLSESLRDRLIGWKLNTVGMNPAAESYLLMHRFGSAAESENEIEVREVLIKFRQSLRTAINPRNLNKFIMSFMSRTKILEHVDQIRCPVLFLTGALASHNHTVFRLYNAVLSAVRNDPNLQGKVELIQLDNVANVLSEQPEKVAECLQFFIQGLGLAGGLVSRRMSSTIPVARNRSLSMEEYDQPKGASNCIFHKNRKYSTTTGRLIQDESPINEQEDQTEA
;
A
#
# COMPACT_ATOMS: atom_id res chain seq x y z
N MET A 1 5.12 16.39 -13.24
CA MET A 1 6.32 15.61 -13.57
C MET A 1 6.29 14.32 -12.76
N LEU A 2 6.19 13.16 -13.42
CA LEU A 2 6.16 11.86 -12.72
C LEU A 2 7.57 11.47 -12.24
N ARG A 3 7.66 11.00 -11.00
CA ARG A 3 8.92 10.67 -10.32
C ARG A 3 9.06 9.15 -10.20
N TYR A 4 9.68 8.53 -11.20
CA TYR A 4 9.92 7.08 -11.21
C TYR A 4 11.10 6.67 -10.33
N ASP A 5 12.00 7.61 -10.03
CA ASP A 5 13.22 7.42 -9.24
C ASP A 5 12.98 7.14 -7.75
N ILE A 6 11.74 7.32 -7.29
CA ILE A 6 11.35 7.12 -5.88
C ILE A 6 10.39 5.94 -5.69
N VAL A 7 9.94 5.28 -6.77
CA VAL A 7 8.96 4.19 -6.71
C VAL A 7 9.64 2.88 -7.08
N LEU A 8 9.87 2.02 -6.07
CA LEU A 8 10.47 0.69 -6.29
C LEU A 8 9.47 -0.32 -6.87
N GLY A 9 8.20 -0.21 -6.46
CA GLY A 9 7.09 -1.07 -6.89
C GLY A 9 5.79 -0.55 -6.29
N ALA A 10 4.65 -0.98 -6.84
CA ALA A 10 3.33 -0.54 -6.40
C ALA A 10 2.42 -1.74 -6.12
N ILE A 11 1.70 -1.69 -5.00
CA ILE A 11 0.65 -2.66 -4.67
C ILE A 11 -0.69 -1.92 -4.69
N LEU A 12 -1.56 -2.31 -5.61
CA LEU A 12 -2.80 -1.62 -5.93
C LEU A 12 -3.99 -2.48 -5.47
N ILE A 13 -4.55 -2.14 -4.31
CA ILE A 13 -5.68 -2.85 -3.70
C ILE A 13 -6.99 -2.16 -4.12
N HIS A 14 -7.90 -2.91 -4.76
CA HIS A 14 -9.18 -2.40 -5.26
C HIS A 14 -9.07 -1.09 -6.06
N CYS A 15 -7.94 -0.92 -6.78
CA CYS A 15 -7.64 0.32 -7.48
C CYS A 15 -8.51 0.50 -8.74
N THR A 16 -9.10 1.69 -8.88
CA THR A 16 -9.93 2.03 -10.04
C THR A 16 -9.22 3.06 -10.90
N GLY A 17 -9.16 2.82 -12.21
CA GLY A 17 -8.45 3.70 -13.15
C GLY A 17 -9.34 4.66 -13.94
N THR A 18 -10.65 4.62 -13.74
CA THR A 18 -11.63 5.40 -14.53
C THR A 18 -12.33 6.46 -13.71
N THR A 19 -12.93 7.42 -14.41
CA THR A 19 -13.86 8.41 -13.84
C THR A 19 -15.04 7.73 -13.13
N ALA A 20 -15.59 8.41 -12.13
CA ALA A 20 -16.82 7.98 -11.48
C ALA A 20 -17.98 7.85 -12.49
N GLY A 21 -18.84 6.85 -12.30
CA GLY A 21 -20.01 6.65 -13.16
C GLY A 21 -21.09 7.72 -12.93
N LEU A 22 -22.00 7.91 -13.89
CA LEU A 22 -23.08 8.92 -13.80
C LEU A 22 -24.02 8.68 -12.60
N SER A 23 -24.38 7.43 -12.29
CA SER A 23 -25.24 7.07 -11.15
C SER A 23 -24.54 7.23 -9.80
N GLU A 24 -23.23 7.03 -9.76
CA GLU A 24 -22.34 7.37 -8.64
C GLU A 24 -22.41 8.88 -8.43
N SER A 25 -22.08 9.67 -9.46
CA SER A 25 -21.98 11.13 -9.39
C SER A 25 -23.25 11.84 -8.89
N LEU A 26 -24.44 11.29 -9.17
CA LEU A 26 -25.72 11.83 -8.71
C LEU A 26 -25.99 11.53 -7.23
N ARG A 27 -25.76 10.29 -6.78
CA ARG A 27 -25.81 9.95 -5.35
C ARG A 27 -24.76 10.74 -4.56
N ASP A 28 -23.61 10.98 -5.18
CA ASP A 28 -22.46 11.64 -4.56
C ASP A 28 -22.66 13.15 -4.38
N ARG A 29 -23.25 13.84 -5.37
CA ARG A 29 -23.64 15.26 -5.22
C ARG A 29 -24.62 15.47 -4.07
N LEU A 30 -25.53 14.50 -3.89
CA LEU A 30 -26.53 14.49 -2.81
C LEU A 30 -25.90 14.28 -1.44
N ILE A 31 -24.92 13.38 -1.35
CA ILE A 31 -24.14 13.11 -0.13
C ILE A 31 -23.23 14.28 0.20
N GLY A 32 -22.56 14.87 -0.80
CA GLY A 32 -21.66 16.01 -0.60
C GLY A 32 -22.38 17.28 -0.15
N TRP A 33 -23.58 17.51 -0.68
CA TRP A 33 -24.45 18.58 -0.21
C TRP A 33 -24.90 18.35 1.24
N LYS A 34 -25.28 17.12 1.61
CA LYS A 34 -25.68 16.77 2.98
C LYS A 34 -24.52 16.85 3.98
N LEU A 35 -23.31 16.41 3.62
CA LEU A 35 -22.12 16.49 4.45
C LEU A 35 -21.66 17.93 4.70
N ASN A 36 -21.80 18.82 3.71
CA ASN A 36 -21.48 20.24 3.87
C ASN A 36 -22.51 21.00 4.72
N THR A 37 -23.78 20.67 4.59
CA THR A 37 -24.87 21.45 5.20
C THR A 37 -25.27 20.94 6.58
N VAL A 38 -25.19 19.62 6.83
CA VAL A 38 -25.73 18.96 8.04
C VAL A 38 -24.64 18.23 8.85
N GLY A 39 -23.46 17.96 8.29
CA GLY A 39 -22.42 17.16 8.93
C GLY A 39 -22.57 15.66 8.63
N MET A 40 -22.04 14.78 9.48
CA MET A 40 -22.11 13.32 9.27
C MET A 40 -23.57 12.85 9.32
N ASN A 41 -24.13 12.47 8.18
CA ASN A 41 -25.52 12.06 8.03
C ASN A 41 -25.59 10.52 7.87
N PRO A 42 -26.61 9.84 8.42
CA PRO A 42 -26.86 8.42 8.19
C PRO A 42 -26.78 7.97 6.72
N ALA A 43 -27.19 8.81 5.76
CA ALA A 43 -27.08 8.50 4.33
C ALA A 43 -25.62 8.46 3.83
N ALA A 44 -24.76 9.34 4.35
CA ALA A 44 -23.33 9.36 4.03
C ALA A 44 -22.61 8.15 4.66
N GLU A 45 -22.98 7.79 5.90
CA GLU A 45 -22.48 6.58 6.57
C GLU A 45 -22.84 5.32 5.78
N SER A 46 -24.10 5.17 5.36
CA SER A 46 -24.56 4.01 4.57
C SER A 46 -23.84 3.92 3.23
N TYR A 47 -23.56 5.06 2.58
CA TYR A 47 -22.77 5.07 1.35
C TYR A 47 -21.33 4.59 1.58
N LEU A 48 -20.65 5.12 2.60
CA LEU A 48 -19.27 4.72 2.91
C LEU A 48 -19.16 3.25 3.31
N LEU A 49 -20.17 2.74 4.00
CA LEU A 49 -20.29 1.33 4.34
C LEU A 49 -20.44 0.47 3.08
N MET A 50 -21.37 0.82 2.20
CA MET A 50 -21.54 0.12 0.92
C MET A 50 -20.26 0.18 0.07
N HIS A 51 -19.59 1.34 0.01
CA HIS A 51 -18.34 1.48 -0.73
C HIS A 51 -17.20 0.63 -0.14
N ARG A 52 -17.12 0.47 1.19
CA ARG A 52 -16.05 -0.27 1.87
C ARG A 52 -16.28 -1.78 1.93
N PHE A 53 -17.52 -2.21 2.13
CA PHE A 53 -17.87 -3.62 2.39
C PHE A 53 -18.70 -4.25 1.27
N GLY A 54 -19.15 -3.48 0.27
CA GLY A 54 -20.03 -3.96 -0.79
C GLY A 54 -21.39 -4.46 -0.26
N SER A 55 -22.05 -5.30 -1.05
CA SER A 55 -23.30 -5.99 -0.63
C SER A 55 -23.06 -7.14 0.37
N ALA A 56 -21.81 -7.42 0.76
CA ALA A 56 -21.50 -8.46 1.75
C ALA A 56 -22.06 -8.14 3.17
N ALA A 57 -22.57 -6.92 3.39
CA ALA A 57 -23.36 -6.59 4.56
C ALA A 57 -24.71 -7.34 4.64
N GLU A 58 -25.18 -7.97 3.55
CA GLU A 58 -26.49 -8.63 3.47
C GLU A 58 -26.44 -10.17 3.55
N SER A 59 -25.25 -10.81 3.51
CA SER A 59 -25.14 -12.27 3.41
C SER A 59 -24.38 -12.94 4.58
N GLU A 60 -25.16 -13.67 5.40
CA GLU A 60 -24.89 -14.87 6.21
C GLU A 60 -23.82 -14.86 7.34
N ASN A 61 -22.80 -13.99 7.35
CA ASN A 61 -21.87 -13.87 8.50
C ASN A 61 -22.22 -12.67 9.39
N GLU A 62 -23.48 -12.60 9.84
CA GLU A 62 -24.09 -11.42 10.45
C GLU A 62 -23.41 -10.90 11.71
N ILE A 63 -22.74 -11.71 12.52
CA ILE A 63 -22.28 -11.27 13.84
C ILE A 63 -20.94 -10.52 13.76
N GLU A 64 -19.92 -11.12 13.15
CA GLU A 64 -18.58 -10.50 13.03
C GLU A 64 -18.60 -9.29 12.10
N VAL A 65 -19.31 -9.39 10.96
CA VAL A 65 -19.45 -8.28 10.02
C VAL A 65 -20.20 -7.11 10.68
N ARG A 66 -21.20 -7.39 11.51
CA ARG A 66 -21.95 -6.34 12.24
C ARG A 66 -21.11 -5.66 13.31
N GLU A 67 -20.24 -6.37 14.01
CA GLU A 67 -19.31 -5.73 14.93
C GLU A 67 -18.34 -4.79 14.20
N VAL A 68 -17.78 -5.24 13.08
CA VAL A 68 -16.91 -4.41 12.22
C VAL A 68 -17.68 -3.20 11.69
N LEU A 69 -18.95 -3.38 11.31
CA LEU A 69 -19.85 -2.31 10.87
C LEU A 69 -20.06 -1.27 11.96
N ILE A 70 -20.38 -1.70 13.18
CA ILE A 70 -20.62 -0.82 14.33
C ILE A 70 -19.35 -0.05 14.67
N LYS A 71 -18.20 -0.73 14.74
CA LYS A 71 -16.89 -0.10 14.98
C LYS A 71 -16.57 0.94 13.91
N PHE A 72 -16.85 0.64 12.64
CA PHE A 72 -16.62 1.57 11.55
C PHE A 72 -17.55 2.80 11.63
N ARG A 73 -18.85 2.61 11.92
CA ARG A 73 -19.78 3.74 12.13
C ARG A 73 -19.38 4.62 13.30
N GLN A 74 -18.94 4.01 14.40
CA GLN A 74 -18.46 4.75 15.56
C GLN A 74 -17.21 5.57 15.20
N SER A 75 -16.25 4.96 14.49
CA SER A 75 -15.04 5.63 14.00
C SER A 75 -15.37 6.80 13.06
N LEU A 76 -16.33 6.63 12.14
CA LEU A 76 -16.80 7.71 11.27
C LEU A 76 -17.32 8.92 12.06
N ARG A 77 -18.00 8.69 13.19
CA ARG A 77 -18.57 9.76 14.03
C ARG A 77 -17.56 10.42 14.95
N THR A 78 -16.58 9.67 15.47
CA THR A 78 -15.68 10.16 16.53
C THR A 78 -14.29 10.52 16.04
N ALA A 79 -13.72 9.77 15.09
CA ALA A 79 -12.33 9.91 14.66
C ALA A 79 -12.17 10.79 13.42
N ILE A 80 -13.22 10.95 12.61
CA ILE A 80 -13.13 11.59 11.29
C ILE A 80 -13.91 12.91 11.26
N ASN A 81 -13.24 13.98 10.81
CA ASN A 81 -13.89 15.26 10.57
C ASN A 81 -14.78 15.19 9.32
N PRO A 82 -16.11 15.42 9.43
CA PRO A 82 -17.05 15.25 8.32
C PRO A 82 -16.85 16.26 7.17
N ARG A 83 -16.38 17.48 7.47
CA ARG A 83 -16.10 18.49 6.44
C ARG A 83 -14.87 18.12 5.60
N ASN A 84 -13.84 17.58 6.24
CA ASN A 84 -12.63 17.12 5.54
C ASN A 84 -12.92 15.85 4.73
N LEU A 85 -13.69 14.92 5.32
CA LEU A 85 -14.16 13.73 4.63
C LEU A 85 -14.97 14.09 3.38
N ASN A 86 -15.83 15.10 3.46
CA ASN A 86 -16.56 15.57 2.29
C ASN A 86 -15.61 16.04 1.18
N LYS A 87 -14.64 16.89 1.50
CA LYS A 87 -13.64 17.34 0.52
C LYS A 87 -12.85 16.17 -0.09
N PHE A 88 -12.51 15.17 0.72
CA PHE A 88 -11.84 13.95 0.25
C PHE A 88 -12.71 13.16 -0.73
N ILE A 89 -13.98 12.91 -0.40
CA ILE A 89 -14.93 12.22 -1.29
C ILE A 89 -15.11 13.02 -2.58
N MET A 90 -15.37 14.33 -2.49
CA MET A 90 -15.52 15.19 -3.67
C MET A 90 -14.30 15.15 -4.59
N SER A 91 -13.09 15.16 -4.01
CA SER A 91 -11.83 15.04 -4.77
C SER A 91 -11.70 13.66 -5.45
N PHE A 92 -12.12 12.60 -4.77
CA PHE A 92 -12.12 11.25 -5.35
C PHE A 92 -13.14 11.12 -6.47
N MET A 93 -14.28 11.82 -6.39
CA MET A 93 -15.29 11.82 -7.45
C MET A 93 -14.88 12.64 -8.66
N SER A 94 -14.14 13.73 -8.46
CA SER A 94 -13.57 14.54 -9.56
C SER A 94 -12.31 13.91 -10.18
N ARG A 95 -12.00 12.64 -9.91
CA ARG A 95 -10.80 11.97 -10.43
C ARG A 95 -10.82 11.89 -11.96
N THR A 96 -9.69 12.20 -12.56
CA THR A 96 -9.46 12.02 -14.00
C THR A 96 -9.09 10.57 -14.32
N LYS A 97 -9.24 10.17 -15.58
CA LYS A 97 -8.89 8.81 -16.02
C LYS A 97 -7.38 8.63 -15.99
N ILE A 98 -6.89 7.69 -15.19
CA ILE A 98 -5.46 7.34 -15.19
C ILE A 98 -5.12 6.40 -16.36
N LEU A 99 -6.13 5.72 -16.94
CA LEU A 99 -5.96 4.78 -18.06
C LEU A 99 -5.17 5.36 -19.23
N GLU A 100 -5.29 6.67 -19.49
CA GLU A 100 -4.60 7.36 -20.58
C GLU A 100 -3.10 7.55 -20.33
N HIS A 101 -2.65 7.41 -19.08
CA HIS A 101 -1.27 7.64 -18.64
C HIS A 101 -0.63 6.36 -18.08
N VAL A 102 -1.17 5.18 -18.41
CA VAL A 102 -0.69 3.89 -17.91
C VAL A 102 0.64 3.48 -18.53
N ASP A 103 0.92 3.95 -19.74
CA ASP A 103 2.20 3.82 -20.46
C ASP A 103 3.40 4.38 -19.70
N GLN A 104 3.14 5.29 -18.77
CA GLN A 104 4.14 5.93 -17.95
C GLN A 104 4.58 5.07 -16.76
N ILE A 105 3.91 3.96 -16.46
CA ILE A 105 4.30 3.06 -15.35
C ILE A 105 5.60 2.33 -15.72
N ARG A 106 6.63 2.49 -14.88
CA ARG A 106 7.96 1.87 -15.06
C ARG A 106 8.42 0.98 -13.91
N CYS A 107 7.53 0.69 -12.96
CA CYS A 107 7.83 -0.12 -11.78
C CYS A 107 6.98 -1.40 -11.76
N PRO A 108 7.43 -2.46 -11.07
CA PRO A 108 6.62 -3.65 -10.81
C PRO A 108 5.30 -3.29 -10.14
N VAL A 109 4.21 -3.92 -10.57
CA VAL A 109 2.87 -3.65 -10.04
C VAL A 109 2.17 -4.94 -9.68
N LEU A 110 1.69 -5.03 -8.44
CA LEU A 110 0.81 -6.09 -7.98
C LEU A 110 -0.60 -5.54 -7.76
N PHE A 111 -1.57 -6.09 -8.48
CA PHE A 111 -2.99 -5.80 -8.29
C PHE A 111 -3.60 -6.82 -7.34
N LEU A 112 -4.34 -6.34 -6.33
CA LEU A 112 -5.06 -7.17 -5.37
C LEU A 112 -6.54 -6.81 -5.38
N THR A 113 -7.40 -7.81 -5.58
CA THR A 113 -8.85 -7.63 -5.50
C THR A 113 -9.55 -8.87 -4.94
N GLY A 114 -10.75 -8.68 -4.42
CA GLY A 114 -11.65 -9.76 -4.01
C GLY A 114 -12.67 -10.05 -5.11
N ALA A 115 -13.12 -11.29 -5.25
CA ALA A 115 -14.10 -11.70 -6.24
C ALA A 115 -15.46 -11.02 -6.06
N LEU A 116 -15.85 -10.73 -4.81
CA LEU A 116 -17.11 -10.06 -4.46
C LEU A 116 -16.94 -8.54 -4.30
N ALA A 117 -15.76 -7.99 -4.62
CA ALA A 117 -15.49 -6.57 -4.48
C ALA A 117 -16.31 -5.74 -5.49
N SER A 118 -16.94 -4.66 -5.03
CA SER A 118 -17.74 -3.76 -5.89
C SER A 118 -16.95 -3.22 -7.09
N HIS A 119 -15.63 -3.05 -6.92
CA HIS A 119 -14.74 -2.49 -7.92
C HIS A 119 -13.98 -3.52 -8.76
N ASN A 120 -14.26 -4.82 -8.61
CA ASN A 120 -13.51 -5.91 -9.25
C ASN A 120 -13.36 -5.70 -10.77
N HIS A 121 -14.47 -5.46 -11.48
CA HIS A 121 -14.45 -5.22 -12.93
C HIS A 121 -13.56 -4.04 -13.36
N THR A 122 -13.45 -2.99 -12.52
CA THR A 122 -12.60 -1.83 -12.82
C THR A 122 -11.12 -2.13 -12.62
N VAL A 123 -10.79 -2.99 -11.65
CA VAL A 123 -9.42 -3.46 -11.40
C VAL A 123 -8.93 -4.26 -12.61
N PHE A 124 -9.74 -5.21 -13.10
CA PHE A 124 -9.42 -5.97 -14.32
C PHE A 124 -9.21 -5.08 -15.53
N ARG A 125 -10.05 -4.06 -15.70
CA ARG A 125 -9.90 -3.09 -16.79
C ARG A 125 -8.57 -2.33 -16.70
N LEU A 126 -8.19 -1.89 -15.50
CA LEU A 126 -6.91 -1.21 -15.28
C LEU A 126 -5.72 -2.16 -15.50
N TYR A 127 -5.78 -3.38 -14.97
CA TYR A 127 -4.77 -4.41 -15.18
C TYR A 127 -4.53 -4.70 -16.66
N ASN A 128 -5.61 -4.92 -17.43
CA ASN A 128 -5.51 -5.17 -18.87
C ASN A 128 -4.91 -3.97 -19.63
N ALA A 129 -5.23 -2.75 -19.21
CA ALA A 129 -4.63 -1.54 -19.78
C ALA A 129 -3.11 -1.48 -19.50
N VAL A 130 -2.69 -1.82 -18.28
CA VAL A 130 -1.26 -1.87 -17.89
C VAL A 130 -0.53 -2.96 -18.67
N LEU A 131 -1.10 -4.15 -18.74
CA LEU A 131 -0.51 -5.26 -19.48
C LEU A 131 -0.36 -4.94 -20.97
N SER A 132 -1.34 -4.24 -21.55
CA SER A 132 -1.29 -3.79 -22.95
C SER A 132 -0.22 -2.72 -23.17
N ALA A 133 -0.07 -1.77 -22.25
CA ALA A 133 0.93 -0.72 -22.33
C ALA A 133 2.36 -1.25 -22.20
N VAL A 134 2.54 -2.30 -21.38
CA VAL A 134 3.84 -2.92 -21.09
C VAL A 134 4.21 -4.03 -22.09
N ARG A 135 3.34 -4.34 -23.07
CA ARG A 135 3.56 -5.43 -24.04
C ARG A 135 4.88 -5.35 -24.81
N ASN A 136 5.44 -4.15 -24.99
CA ASN A 136 6.70 -3.93 -25.69
C ASN A 136 7.95 -4.05 -24.80
N ASP A 137 7.78 -4.12 -23.46
CA ASP A 137 8.87 -4.25 -22.50
C ASP A 137 8.81 -5.63 -21.78
N PRO A 138 9.56 -6.64 -22.25
CA PRO A 138 9.51 -7.98 -21.68
C PRO A 138 10.01 -8.03 -20.23
N ASN A 139 10.85 -7.08 -19.80
CA ASN A 139 11.37 -7.04 -18.42
C ASN A 139 10.30 -6.59 -17.42
N LEU A 140 9.41 -5.70 -17.85
CA LEU A 140 8.34 -5.17 -17.01
C LEU A 140 7.07 -6.02 -17.12
N GLN A 141 6.83 -6.65 -18.27
CA GLN A 141 5.67 -7.52 -18.47
C GLN A 141 5.60 -8.67 -17.46
N GLY A 142 6.74 -9.32 -17.19
CA GLY A 142 6.85 -10.37 -16.17
C GLY A 142 6.76 -9.88 -14.72
N LYS A 143 6.59 -8.57 -14.48
CA LYS A 143 6.55 -7.94 -13.16
C LYS A 143 5.20 -7.27 -12.86
N VAL A 144 4.20 -7.50 -13.71
CA VAL A 144 2.82 -7.03 -13.53
C VAL A 144 1.93 -8.23 -13.24
N GLU A 145 1.43 -8.32 -12.01
CA GLU A 145 0.66 -9.46 -11.52
C GLU A 145 -0.71 -9.03 -11.00
N LEU A 146 -1.71 -9.92 -11.10
CA LEU A 146 -3.05 -9.72 -10.55
C LEU A 146 -3.43 -10.93 -9.72
N ILE A 147 -3.78 -10.69 -8.46
CA ILE A 147 -4.26 -11.72 -7.53
C ILE A 147 -5.71 -11.38 -7.16
N GLN A 148 -6.61 -12.30 -7.49
CA GLN A 148 -8.01 -12.27 -7.08
C GLN A 148 -8.24 -13.29 -5.97
N LEU A 149 -8.81 -12.86 -4.84
CA LEU A 149 -9.21 -13.74 -3.75
C LEU A 149 -10.69 -14.12 -3.90
N ASP A 150 -10.97 -15.42 -3.87
CA ASP A 150 -12.34 -15.96 -3.97
C ASP A 150 -13.15 -15.70 -2.72
N ASN A 151 -14.46 -15.48 -2.91
CA ASN A 151 -15.45 -15.24 -1.85
C ASN A 151 -15.10 -14.11 -0.87
N VAL A 152 -14.36 -13.10 -1.35
CA VAL A 152 -13.95 -11.95 -0.55
C VAL A 152 -14.44 -10.66 -1.19
N ALA A 153 -15.03 -9.77 -0.40
CA ALA A 153 -15.40 -8.42 -0.87
C ALA A 153 -14.25 -7.42 -0.59
N ASN A 154 -13.77 -7.38 0.65
CA ASN A 154 -12.67 -6.52 1.07
C ASN A 154 -11.50 -7.34 1.61
N VAL A 155 -10.45 -7.39 0.80
CA VAL A 155 -9.26 -8.22 0.98
C VAL A 155 -8.49 -7.90 2.27
N LEU A 156 -8.45 -6.63 2.67
CA LEU A 156 -7.75 -6.21 3.88
C LEU A 156 -8.49 -6.54 5.18
N SER A 157 -9.81 -6.66 5.12
CA SER A 157 -10.62 -6.90 6.32
C SER A 157 -10.94 -8.38 6.51
N GLU A 158 -11.15 -9.12 5.42
CA GLU A 158 -11.57 -10.52 5.48
C GLU A 158 -10.41 -11.51 5.42
N GLN A 159 -9.33 -11.22 4.67
CA GLN A 159 -8.19 -12.13 4.50
C GLN A 159 -6.84 -11.40 4.58
N PRO A 160 -6.55 -10.67 5.68
CA PRO A 160 -5.29 -9.95 5.84
C PRO A 160 -4.06 -10.86 5.80
N GLU A 161 -4.17 -12.13 6.18
CA GLU A 161 -3.07 -13.09 6.17
C GLU A 161 -2.60 -13.39 4.74
N LYS A 162 -3.54 -13.55 3.80
CA LYS A 162 -3.20 -13.75 2.38
C LYS A 162 -2.60 -12.50 1.77
N VAL A 163 -3.06 -11.31 2.18
CA VAL A 163 -2.45 -10.05 1.75
C VAL A 163 -1.02 -9.93 2.23
N ALA A 164 -0.75 -10.29 3.48
CA ALA A 164 0.59 -10.28 4.04
C ALA A 164 1.52 -11.25 3.30
N GLU A 165 1.02 -12.43 2.91
CA GLU A 165 1.75 -13.40 2.10
C GLU A 165 2.06 -12.86 0.70
N CYS A 166 1.08 -12.25 0.02
CA CYS A 166 1.28 -11.62 -1.29
C CYS A 166 2.30 -10.47 -1.21
N LEU A 167 2.21 -9.64 -0.17
CA LEU A 167 3.14 -8.57 0.11
C LEU A 167 4.56 -9.10 0.32
N GLN A 168 4.71 -10.19 1.08
CA GLN A 168 6.00 -10.82 1.33
C GLN A 168 6.63 -11.30 0.02
N PHE A 169 5.89 -12.02 -0.83
CA PHE A 169 6.41 -12.49 -2.10
C PHE A 169 6.74 -11.36 -3.06
N PHE A 170 5.93 -10.29 -3.10
CA PHE A 170 6.21 -9.12 -3.93
C PHE A 170 7.52 -8.44 -3.51
N ILE A 171 7.71 -8.21 -2.20
CA ILE A 171 8.94 -7.61 -1.66
C ILE A 171 10.15 -8.51 -1.96
N GLN A 172 10.01 -9.83 -1.83
CA GLN A 172 11.05 -10.80 -2.20
C GLN A 172 11.38 -10.77 -3.69
N GLY A 173 10.39 -10.63 -4.57
CA GLY A 173 10.57 -10.45 -6.00
C GLY A 173 11.29 -9.15 -6.38
N LEU A 174 11.20 -8.11 -5.54
CA LEU A 174 11.99 -6.87 -5.68
C LEU A 174 13.45 -7.04 -5.24
N GLY A 175 13.81 -8.19 -4.68
CA GLY A 175 15.12 -8.47 -4.09
C GLY A 175 15.26 -7.95 -2.65
N LEU A 176 14.15 -7.58 -2.00
CA LEU A 176 14.13 -7.17 -0.60
C LEU A 176 13.75 -8.36 0.28
N ALA A 177 14.18 -8.37 1.55
CA ALA A 177 13.68 -9.32 2.54
C ALA A 177 13.89 -10.82 2.17
N GLY A 178 14.99 -11.15 1.48
CA GLY A 178 15.35 -12.51 1.09
C GLY A 178 15.58 -13.49 2.26
N GLY A 179 15.76 -12.99 3.48
CA GLY A 179 15.88 -13.79 4.71
C GLY A 179 14.54 -14.21 5.35
N LEU A 180 13.41 -13.69 4.87
CA LEU A 180 12.09 -14.10 5.39
C LEU A 180 11.70 -15.47 4.82
N VAL A 181 11.83 -16.50 5.66
CA VAL A 181 11.35 -17.84 5.33
C VAL A 181 9.83 -17.80 5.17
N SER A 182 9.33 -18.25 4.02
CA SER A 182 7.89 -18.44 3.84
C SER A 182 7.44 -19.61 4.73
N ARG A 183 6.71 -19.29 5.81
CA ARG A 183 6.30 -20.24 6.87
C ARG A 183 5.45 -21.41 6.37
N ARG A 184 4.91 -21.35 5.14
CA ARG A 184 4.18 -22.47 4.52
C ARG A 184 5.08 -23.51 3.86
N MET A 185 6.26 -23.11 3.38
CA MET A 185 7.20 -24.03 2.72
C MET A 185 8.03 -24.83 3.73
N SER A 186 8.08 -24.41 5.00
CA SER A 186 8.84 -25.08 6.06
C SER A 186 8.15 -26.35 6.60
N SER A 187 6.87 -26.59 6.31
CA SER A 187 6.15 -27.76 6.84
C SER A 187 6.02 -28.94 5.86
N THR A 188 6.25 -28.72 4.56
CA THR A 188 6.00 -29.74 3.52
C THR A 188 7.22 -30.10 2.68
N ILE A 189 8.30 -29.32 2.76
CA ILE A 189 9.57 -29.68 2.13
C ILE A 189 10.43 -30.29 3.24
N PRO A 190 10.82 -31.58 3.17
CA PRO A 190 11.87 -32.07 4.04
C PRO A 190 13.05 -31.13 3.82
N VAL A 191 13.55 -30.51 4.89
CA VAL A 191 14.75 -29.68 4.83
C VAL A 191 15.87 -30.59 4.33
N ALA A 192 16.03 -30.66 3.00
CA ALA A 192 17.25 -31.11 2.40
C ALA A 192 18.28 -30.19 3.04
N ARG A 193 19.17 -30.78 3.85
CA ARG A 193 20.31 -30.08 4.42
C ARG A 193 21.08 -29.50 3.23
N ASN A 194 20.71 -28.28 2.84
CA ASN A 194 21.45 -27.51 1.87
C ASN A 194 22.86 -27.42 2.45
N ARG A 195 23.85 -27.77 1.63
CA ARG A 195 25.27 -27.68 1.94
C ARG A 195 25.53 -26.48 2.84
N SER A 196 26.25 -26.70 3.93
CA SER A 196 26.84 -25.62 4.70
C SER A 196 27.64 -24.76 3.75
N LEU A 197 27.11 -23.58 3.43
CA LEU A 197 27.82 -22.58 2.66
C LEU A 197 29.06 -22.16 3.46
N SER A 198 30.15 -21.88 2.75
CA SER A 198 31.38 -21.35 3.34
C SER A 198 31.13 -19.99 3.98
N MET A 199 32.00 -19.57 4.92
CA MET A 199 31.92 -18.26 5.56
C MET A 199 31.93 -17.13 4.51
N GLU A 200 32.72 -17.28 3.44
CA GLU A 200 32.73 -16.35 2.30
C GLU A 200 31.39 -16.28 1.54
N GLU A 201 30.65 -17.39 1.43
CA GLU A 201 29.33 -17.41 0.75
C GLU A 201 28.20 -16.82 1.61
N TYR A 202 28.38 -16.75 2.93
CA TYR A 202 27.49 -16.01 3.84
C TYR A 202 27.77 -14.51 3.81
N ASP A 203 29.03 -14.13 3.64
CA ASP A 203 29.45 -12.72 3.56
C ASP A 203 29.11 -12.06 2.22
N GLN A 204 28.75 -12.83 1.20
CA GLN A 204 28.28 -12.26 -0.07
C GLN A 204 26.89 -11.62 0.11
N PRO A 205 26.70 -10.36 -0.30
CA PRO A 205 25.40 -9.69 -0.22
C PRO A 205 24.40 -10.41 -1.13
N LYS A 206 23.49 -11.16 -0.54
CA LYS A 206 22.40 -11.82 -1.26
C LYS A 206 21.29 -10.81 -1.53
N GLY A 207 21.06 -10.53 -2.81
CA GLY A 207 19.87 -9.81 -3.27
C GLY A 207 19.92 -8.31 -2.99
N ALA A 208 20.57 -7.56 -3.89
CA ALA A 208 20.38 -6.12 -4.00
C ALA A 208 20.74 -5.61 -5.40
N SER A 209 20.43 -6.37 -6.47
CA SER A 209 20.71 -5.96 -7.85
C SER A 209 20.03 -4.62 -8.21
N ASN A 210 18.96 -4.25 -7.48
CA ASN A 210 18.16 -3.04 -7.72
C ASN A 210 18.24 -2.00 -6.60
N CYS A 211 19.03 -2.20 -5.55
CA CYS A 211 19.21 -1.17 -4.53
C CYS A 211 20.43 -0.31 -4.88
N ILE A 212 20.25 0.66 -5.75
CA ILE A 212 21.25 1.74 -5.91
C ILE A 212 21.22 2.57 -4.63
N PHE A 213 22.16 2.26 -3.73
CA PHE A 213 22.37 3.05 -2.51
C PHE A 213 23.00 4.38 -2.90
N HIS A 214 22.17 5.40 -3.16
CA HIS A 214 22.66 6.76 -3.38
C HIS A 214 23.14 7.35 -2.06
N LYS A 215 24.46 7.36 -1.85
CA LYS A 215 25.14 7.96 -0.68
C LYS A 215 24.78 9.44 -0.43
N ASN A 216 24.20 10.13 -1.43
CA ASN A 216 23.83 11.54 -1.35
C ASN A 216 22.35 11.79 -0.97
N ARG A 217 21.54 10.76 -0.67
CA ARG A 217 20.16 10.98 -0.20
C ARG A 217 20.17 11.38 1.28
N LYS A 218 19.90 12.66 1.54
CA LYS A 218 19.84 13.33 2.87
C LYS A 218 18.73 12.86 3.83
N TYR A 219 18.15 11.68 3.63
CA TYR A 219 17.14 11.13 4.55
C TYR A 219 17.52 9.70 4.93
N SER A 220 18.57 9.57 5.73
CA SER A 220 18.70 8.57 6.79
C SER A 220 20.12 8.65 7.35
N THR A 221 20.28 9.36 8.45
CA THR A 221 21.30 9.10 9.48
C THR A 221 20.93 9.92 10.70
N THR A 222 20.30 9.28 11.68
CA THR A 222 20.47 9.71 13.07
C THR A 222 21.94 9.46 13.40
N THR A 223 22.77 10.48 13.26
CA THR A 223 24.15 10.43 13.74
C THR A 223 24.13 10.40 15.26
N GLY A 224 24.08 9.20 15.83
CA GLY A 224 24.51 8.96 17.19
C GLY A 224 26.01 9.21 17.26
N ARG A 225 26.42 10.45 17.56
CA ARG A 225 27.75 10.69 18.10
C ARG A 225 27.73 10.28 19.56
N LEU A 226 28.41 9.18 19.84
CA LEU A 226 28.92 8.86 21.17
C LEU A 226 29.62 10.11 21.73
N ILE A 227 29.11 10.60 22.85
CA ILE A 227 29.82 11.56 23.70
C ILE A 227 30.89 10.72 24.40
N GLN A 228 32.13 10.83 23.94
CA GLN A 228 33.30 10.47 24.75
C GLN A 228 33.81 11.76 25.38
N ASP A 229 33.74 11.80 26.70
CA ASP A 229 34.49 12.72 27.55
C ASP A 229 35.97 12.62 27.21
N GLU A 230 36.57 13.73 26.78
CA GLU A 230 37.94 14.08 27.16
C GLU A 230 38.05 15.61 27.19
N SER A 231 38.07 16.15 28.40
CA SER A 231 38.52 17.51 28.69
C SER A 231 40.05 17.53 28.80
N PRO A 232 40.74 18.46 28.12
CA PRO A 232 42.02 18.97 28.57
C PRO A 232 41.83 20.32 29.26
N ILE A 233 42.11 20.34 30.55
CA ILE A 233 42.38 21.56 31.32
C ILE A 233 43.66 22.15 30.71
N ASN A 234 43.55 23.32 30.08
CA ASN A 234 44.71 24.09 29.66
C ASN A 234 44.87 25.24 30.66
N GLU A 235 45.86 25.10 31.54
CA GLU A 235 46.38 26.18 32.38
C GLU A 235 46.94 27.27 31.45
N GLN A 236 46.35 28.46 31.48
CA GLN A 236 46.98 29.66 30.95
C GLN A 236 47.46 30.49 32.14
N GLU A 237 48.78 30.55 32.26
CA GLU A 237 49.53 31.49 33.08
C GLU A 237 49.12 32.92 32.73
N ASP A 238 48.65 33.65 33.74
CA ASP A 238 48.40 35.08 33.68
C ASP A 238 49.73 35.80 33.94
N GLN A 239 50.36 36.31 32.87
CA GLN A 239 51.42 37.29 32.96
C GLN A 239 51.09 38.47 32.04
N THR A 240 50.54 39.53 32.60
CA THR A 240 50.86 40.91 32.18
C THR A 240 50.41 41.94 33.23
N GLU A 241 51.41 42.52 33.90
CA GLU A 241 51.56 43.96 34.19
C GLU A 241 50.46 44.71 34.97
N ALA A 242 50.70 44.90 36.26
CA ALA A 242 51.01 46.19 36.88
C ALA A 242 51.72 46.01 38.23
#